data_AF-A0A0K3BRQ2-F1
#
_entry.id   AF-A0A0K3BRQ2-F1
#
_cell.length_a   1.000
_cell.length_b   1.000
_cell.length_c   1.000
_cell.angle_alpha   90.00
_cell.angle_beta   90.00
_cell.angle_gamma   90.00
#
_symmetry.space_group_name_H-M   'P 1'
#
loop_
_entity.id
_entity.type
_entity.pdbx_description
1 polymer ?
#
loop_
_entity_poly.entity_id
_entity_poly.type
_entity_poly.pdbx_seq_one_letter_code
_entity_poly.pdbx_strand_id
1 'polypeptide(L)'
;MLESIGLALAGRAGQRLADTLGLQASRDTLLRLVRALPDPPIGAVTILGVDDFAIKRGQTYATIVLNMATRQPIDVLPDREADTLAAWLKTHPEITVITRDRFAAYAEAASRGAPQATQCADRFHLWKNLGEAVEKTVIAHRACLAEPEVTSEATVDSAPIADRNEETATADTEHSSIPEAGIDRIDEIKPIVGQFRERHAAVQALRAKGQGIRAVARELNLDRKTARRFFYATGVEELLAKTLNRPSLLDDYKPHLNQRFNKGCTDTAILTAEIRKLGYRGSERTVYRYVLPFRPKRKAPAPTPVAPKIRHVTGWIMSCRARVALMWSCSRTVSAETGRLWVAQ
;
A
#
# COMPACT_ATOMS: atom_id res chain seq x y z
N MET A 1 3.71 -30.35 -33.21
CA MET A 1 2.64 -29.33 -33.19
C MET A 1 1.92 -29.26 -31.83
N LEU A 2 1.35 -30.35 -31.31
CA LEU A 2 0.70 -30.36 -30.00
C LEU A 2 1.64 -30.00 -28.84
N GLU A 3 2.90 -30.46 -28.86
CA GLU A 3 3.93 -30.08 -27.88
C GLU A 3 4.17 -28.56 -27.87
N SER A 4 4.34 -27.94 -29.04
CA SER A 4 4.54 -26.50 -29.17
C SER A 4 3.33 -25.69 -28.66
N ILE A 5 2.11 -26.17 -28.95
CA ILE A 5 0.87 -25.59 -28.40
C ILE A 5 0.83 -25.75 -26.87
N GLY A 6 1.22 -26.92 -26.37
CA GLY A 6 1.32 -27.22 -24.94
C GLY A 6 2.31 -26.31 -24.21
N LEU A 7 3.51 -26.10 -24.76
CA LEU A 7 4.53 -25.23 -24.19
C LEU A 7 4.08 -23.76 -24.17
N ALA A 8 3.42 -23.29 -25.23
CA ALA A 8 3.03 -21.88 -25.35
C ALA A 8 1.80 -21.52 -24.51
N LEU A 9 0.79 -22.39 -24.44
CA LEU A 9 -0.51 -22.07 -23.85
C LEU A 9 -0.89 -22.93 -22.64
N ALA A 10 -0.31 -24.12 -22.52
CA ALA A 10 -0.63 -25.15 -21.54
C ALA A 10 -2.12 -25.59 -21.52
N GLY A 11 -2.39 -26.72 -20.86
CA GLY A 11 -3.71 -27.20 -20.45
C GLY A 11 -4.90 -26.78 -21.33
N ARG A 12 -5.87 -26.05 -20.75
CA ARG A 12 -7.16 -25.73 -21.39
C ARG A 12 -7.04 -24.67 -22.49
N ALA A 13 -6.10 -23.74 -22.38
CA ALA A 13 -5.89 -22.74 -23.43
C ALA A 13 -5.31 -23.39 -24.69
N GLY A 14 -4.34 -24.28 -24.51
CA GLY A 14 -3.80 -25.12 -25.57
C GLY A 14 -4.87 -26.02 -26.19
N GLN A 15 -5.74 -26.65 -25.39
CA GLN A 15 -6.85 -27.45 -25.92
C GLN A 15 -7.75 -26.62 -26.85
N ARG A 16 -8.19 -25.42 -26.42
CA ARG A 16 -9.04 -24.56 -27.26
C ARG A 16 -8.38 -24.19 -28.59
N LEU A 17 -7.07 -23.92 -28.56
CA LEU A 17 -6.32 -23.65 -29.79
C LEU A 17 -6.23 -24.91 -30.67
N ALA A 18 -5.92 -26.07 -30.08
CA ALA A 18 -5.83 -27.34 -30.78
C ALA A 18 -7.16 -27.68 -31.48
N ASP A 19 -8.29 -27.53 -30.78
CA ASP A 19 -9.64 -27.75 -31.32
C ASP A 19 -9.90 -26.83 -32.52
N THR A 20 -9.52 -25.55 -32.42
CA THR A 20 -9.67 -24.56 -33.51
C THR A 20 -8.83 -24.94 -34.74
N LEU A 21 -7.69 -25.59 -34.53
CA LEU A 21 -6.78 -26.06 -35.58
C LEU A 21 -7.12 -27.47 -36.09
N GLY A 22 -8.24 -28.07 -35.64
CA GLY A 22 -8.66 -29.41 -36.04
C GLY A 22 -7.85 -30.56 -35.41
N LEU A 23 -7.06 -30.28 -34.37
CA LEU A 23 -6.25 -31.26 -33.67
C LEU A 23 -6.98 -31.76 -32.41
N GLN A 24 -7.38 -33.03 -32.40
CA GLN A 24 -8.04 -33.61 -31.22
C GLN A 24 -7.03 -33.90 -30.10
N ALA A 25 -6.95 -33.00 -29.12
CA ALA A 25 -6.10 -33.17 -27.94
C ALA A 25 -6.76 -32.59 -26.68
N SER A 26 -6.87 -33.42 -25.63
CA SER A 26 -7.35 -32.94 -24.33
C SER A 26 -6.29 -32.09 -23.62
N ARG A 27 -6.72 -31.25 -22.66
CA ARG A 27 -5.79 -30.54 -21.77
C ARG A 27 -4.76 -31.47 -21.12
N ASP A 28 -5.19 -32.68 -20.72
CA ASP A 28 -4.36 -33.62 -19.95
C ASP A 28 -3.36 -34.29 -20.90
N THR A 29 -3.75 -34.54 -22.16
CA THR A 29 -2.84 -34.96 -23.23
C THR A 29 -1.74 -33.94 -23.45
N LEU A 30 -2.09 -32.64 -23.57
CA LEU A 30 -1.09 -31.58 -23.76
C LEU A 30 -0.13 -31.47 -22.58
N LEU A 31 -0.63 -31.50 -21.33
CA LEU A 31 0.22 -31.45 -20.14
C LEU A 31 1.12 -32.68 -20.02
N ARG A 32 0.62 -33.87 -20.40
CA ARG A 32 1.43 -35.09 -20.44
C ARG A 32 2.54 -34.99 -21.47
N LEU A 33 2.26 -34.45 -22.66
CA LEU A 33 3.28 -34.21 -23.69
C LEU A 33 4.34 -33.25 -23.19
N VAL A 34 3.95 -32.10 -22.61
CA VAL A 34 4.90 -31.13 -22.04
C VAL A 34 5.77 -31.75 -20.95
N ARG A 35 5.18 -32.53 -20.03
CA ARG A 35 5.92 -33.20 -18.95
C ARG A 35 6.84 -34.34 -19.43
N ALA A 36 6.61 -34.87 -20.63
CA ALA A 36 7.44 -35.91 -21.22
C ALA A 36 8.60 -35.34 -22.03
N LEU A 37 8.60 -34.03 -22.32
CA LEU A 37 9.72 -33.39 -22.97
C LEU A 37 10.94 -33.38 -22.03
N PRO A 38 12.15 -33.64 -22.55
CA PRO A 38 13.35 -33.46 -21.76
C PRO A 38 13.54 -31.98 -21.44
N ASP A 39 14.04 -31.68 -20.24
CA ASP A 39 14.44 -30.33 -19.89
C ASP A 39 15.59 -29.86 -20.80
N PRO A 40 15.59 -28.58 -21.23
CA PRO A 40 16.67 -28.04 -22.03
C PRO A 40 17.97 -28.06 -21.21
N PRO A 41 19.13 -28.31 -21.84
CA PRO A 41 20.40 -28.30 -21.13
C PRO A 41 20.64 -26.90 -20.54
N ILE A 42 21.08 -26.88 -19.28
CA ILE A 42 21.47 -25.64 -18.60
C ILE A 42 22.80 -25.19 -19.22
N GLY A 43 22.75 -24.13 -20.03
CA GLY A 43 23.95 -23.44 -20.52
C GLY A 43 24.65 -22.66 -19.41
N ALA A 44 25.78 -22.02 -19.71
CA ALA A 44 26.50 -21.20 -18.73
C ALA A 44 25.63 -20.05 -18.19
N VAL A 45 25.61 -19.90 -16.86
CA VAL A 45 24.77 -18.89 -16.18
C VAL A 45 25.65 -17.82 -15.55
N THR A 46 25.98 -16.76 -16.30
CA THR A 46 26.82 -15.68 -15.76
C THR A 46 26.05 -14.72 -14.84
N ILE A 47 24.78 -14.46 -15.15
CA ILE A 47 23.89 -13.54 -14.40
C ILE A 47 22.64 -14.31 -13.97
N LEU A 48 22.49 -14.51 -12.66
CA LEU A 48 21.41 -15.26 -12.04
C LEU A 48 20.31 -14.33 -11.52
N GLY A 49 19.05 -14.74 -11.68
CA GLY A 49 17.89 -14.18 -11.02
C GLY A 49 17.33 -15.19 -10.03
N VAL A 50 17.06 -14.75 -8.81
CA VAL A 50 16.47 -15.58 -7.75
C VAL A 50 15.23 -14.87 -7.22
N ASP A 51 14.10 -15.55 -7.26
CA ASP A 51 12.84 -15.07 -6.70
C ASP A 51 12.03 -16.23 -6.12
N ASP A 52 11.00 -15.95 -5.33
CA ASP A 52 10.10 -16.96 -4.77
C ASP A 52 8.67 -16.82 -5.28
N PHE A 53 8.00 -17.95 -5.43
CA PHE A 53 6.58 -17.96 -5.70
C PHE A 53 5.85 -18.93 -4.78
N ALA A 54 4.65 -18.54 -4.39
CA ALA A 54 3.81 -19.37 -3.53
C ALA A 54 3.10 -20.43 -4.37
N ILE A 55 3.43 -21.71 -4.15
CA ILE A 55 2.65 -22.84 -4.65
C ILE A 55 1.29 -22.85 -3.95
N LYS A 56 1.32 -22.69 -2.62
CA LYS A 56 0.12 -22.52 -1.79
C LYS A 56 0.31 -21.30 -0.92
N ARG A 57 -0.42 -20.22 -1.26
CA ARG A 57 -0.28 -18.91 -0.63
C ARG A 57 -0.28 -18.99 0.90
N GLY A 58 0.80 -18.53 1.51
CA GLY A 58 0.97 -18.51 2.97
C GLY A 58 1.39 -19.84 3.60
N GLN A 59 1.62 -20.89 2.81
CA GLN A 59 2.01 -22.22 3.31
C GLN A 59 3.31 -22.70 2.66
N THR A 60 3.31 -22.88 1.35
CA THR A 60 4.40 -23.51 0.61
C THR A 60 4.89 -22.59 -0.49
N TYR A 61 6.20 -22.39 -0.51
CA TYR A 61 6.92 -21.54 -1.46
C TYR A 61 7.98 -22.37 -2.16
N ALA A 62 8.30 -22.01 -3.38
CA ALA A 62 9.41 -22.54 -4.16
C ALA A 62 10.25 -21.37 -4.68
N THR A 63 11.54 -21.60 -4.85
CA THR A 63 12.47 -20.62 -5.43
C THR A 63 12.56 -20.86 -6.93
N ILE A 64 12.31 -19.85 -7.74
CA ILE A 64 12.60 -19.89 -9.17
C ILE A 64 13.99 -19.32 -9.43
N VAL A 65 14.76 -20.02 -10.25
CA VAL A 65 16.09 -19.61 -10.67
C VAL A 65 16.04 -19.27 -12.16
N LEU A 66 16.54 -18.10 -12.52
CA LEU A 66 16.40 -17.51 -13.85
C LEU A 66 17.78 -17.15 -14.42
N ASN A 67 18.00 -17.44 -15.69
CA ASN A 67 19.11 -16.86 -16.42
C ASN A 67 18.70 -15.45 -16.86
N MET A 68 19.33 -14.43 -16.29
CA MET A 68 18.94 -13.04 -16.56
C MET A 68 19.41 -12.53 -17.92
N ALA A 69 20.41 -13.18 -18.53
CA ALA A 69 20.85 -12.84 -19.87
C ALA A 69 19.84 -13.33 -20.92
N THR A 70 19.35 -14.57 -20.79
CA THR A 70 18.37 -15.16 -21.74
C THR A 70 16.92 -14.91 -21.34
N ARG A 71 16.67 -14.48 -20.10
CA ARG A 71 15.35 -14.32 -19.47
C ARG A 71 14.54 -15.63 -19.42
N GLN A 72 15.24 -16.75 -19.28
CA GLN A 72 14.61 -18.07 -19.19
C GLN A 72 14.74 -18.64 -17.78
N PRO A 73 13.69 -19.33 -17.28
CA PRO A 73 13.82 -20.19 -16.11
C PRO A 73 14.87 -21.26 -16.34
N ILE A 74 15.69 -21.49 -15.33
CA ILE A 74 16.69 -22.56 -15.29
C ILE A 74 16.15 -23.71 -14.44
N ASP A 75 15.68 -23.41 -13.24
CA ASP A 75 15.29 -24.43 -12.26
C ASP A 75 14.24 -23.87 -11.28
N VAL A 76 13.55 -24.78 -10.59
CA VAL A 76 12.62 -24.49 -9.50
C VAL A 76 13.00 -25.34 -8.28
N LEU A 77 13.55 -24.68 -7.26
CA LEU A 77 13.95 -25.32 -6.02
C LEU A 77 12.72 -25.54 -5.11
N PRO A 78 12.69 -26.61 -4.31
CA PRO A 78 11.50 -27.06 -3.58
C PRO A 78 11.08 -26.15 -2.42
N ASP A 79 11.95 -25.22 -2.01
CA ASP A 79 11.76 -24.37 -0.84
C ASP A 79 12.40 -22.98 -1.06
N ARG A 80 12.50 -22.20 0.02
CA ARG A 80 13.17 -20.89 0.08
C ARG A 80 14.29 -20.86 1.12
N GLU A 81 14.85 -22.02 1.42
CA GLU A 81 15.88 -22.19 2.45
C GLU A 81 17.26 -21.86 1.89
N ALA A 82 18.11 -21.33 2.77
CA ALA A 82 19.43 -20.89 2.37
C ALA A 82 20.32 -22.07 1.95
N ASP A 83 20.15 -23.24 2.57
CA ASP A 83 20.95 -24.44 2.28
C ASP A 83 20.66 -25.01 0.89
N THR A 84 19.38 -25.12 0.53
CA THR A 84 18.94 -25.59 -0.78
C THR A 84 19.51 -24.73 -1.90
N LEU A 85 19.37 -23.41 -1.80
CA LEU A 85 19.92 -22.49 -2.80
C LEU A 85 21.45 -22.48 -2.80
N ALA A 86 22.11 -22.52 -1.63
CA ALA A 86 23.57 -22.55 -1.56
C ALA A 86 24.16 -23.82 -2.20
N ALA A 87 23.51 -24.97 -2.01
CA ALA A 87 23.91 -26.21 -2.65
C ALA A 87 23.81 -26.13 -4.17
N TRP A 88 22.73 -25.54 -4.69
CA TRP A 88 22.55 -25.31 -6.12
C TRP A 88 23.61 -24.33 -6.67
N LEU A 89 23.87 -23.22 -5.98
CA LEU A 89 24.87 -22.24 -6.42
C LEU A 89 26.28 -22.84 -6.52
N LYS A 90 26.64 -23.79 -5.65
CA LYS A 90 27.96 -24.46 -5.68
C LYS A 90 28.19 -25.29 -6.93
N THR A 91 27.13 -25.75 -7.59
CA THR A 91 27.25 -26.47 -8.88
C THR A 91 27.41 -25.54 -10.07
N HIS A 92 27.33 -24.22 -9.84
CA HIS A 92 27.41 -23.17 -10.87
C HIS A 92 28.47 -22.11 -10.52
N PRO A 93 29.77 -22.46 -10.48
CA PRO A 93 30.84 -21.52 -10.15
C PRO A 93 31.01 -20.38 -11.16
N GLU A 94 30.47 -20.52 -12.38
CA GLU A 94 30.49 -19.51 -13.44
C GLU A 94 29.61 -18.28 -13.16
N ILE A 95 28.75 -18.33 -12.13
CA ILE A 95 27.90 -17.20 -11.75
C ILE A 95 28.77 -16.07 -11.20
N THR A 96 28.62 -14.88 -11.78
CA THR A 96 29.34 -13.67 -11.37
C THR A 96 28.43 -12.58 -10.81
N VAL A 97 27.13 -12.64 -11.11
CA VAL A 97 26.12 -11.69 -10.61
C VAL A 97 24.88 -12.45 -10.18
N ILE A 98 24.36 -12.14 -8.99
CA ILE A 98 23.10 -12.66 -8.48
C ILE A 98 22.16 -11.48 -8.22
N THR A 99 21.10 -11.39 -9.01
CA THR A 99 19.96 -10.52 -8.76
C THR A 99 18.94 -11.26 -7.90
N ARG A 100 18.64 -10.70 -6.73
CA ARG A 100 17.69 -11.31 -5.78
C ARG A 100 16.86 -10.25 -5.08
N ASP A 101 15.78 -10.69 -4.46
CA ASP A 101 15.03 -9.86 -3.54
C ASP A 101 15.84 -9.56 -2.25
N ARG A 102 15.20 -8.96 -1.24
CA ARG A 102 15.86 -8.62 0.04
C ARG A 102 15.70 -9.70 1.12
N PHE A 103 15.31 -10.91 0.75
CA PHE A 103 15.16 -12.00 1.70
C PHE A 103 16.52 -12.45 2.24
N ALA A 104 16.62 -12.53 3.57
CA ALA A 104 17.89 -12.80 4.24
C ALA A 104 18.47 -14.18 3.89
N ALA A 105 17.61 -15.20 3.70
CA ALA A 105 18.06 -16.54 3.35
C ALA A 105 18.75 -16.57 1.98
N TYR A 106 18.29 -15.79 1.01
CA TYR A 106 18.94 -15.69 -0.30
C TYR A 106 20.25 -14.91 -0.25
N ALA A 107 20.34 -13.88 0.60
CA ALA A 107 21.60 -13.21 0.87
C ALA A 107 22.65 -14.16 1.44
N GLU A 108 22.25 -14.95 2.43
CA GLU A 108 23.08 -15.95 3.08
C GLU A 108 23.50 -17.06 2.11
N ALA A 109 22.55 -17.58 1.33
CA ALA A 109 22.81 -18.60 0.31
C ALA A 109 23.80 -18.12 -0.74
N ALA A 110 23.63 -16.90 -1.26
CA ALA A 110 24.54 -16.29 -2.21
C ALA A 110 25.96 -16.17 -1.64
N SER A 111 26.09 -15.68 -0.40
CA SER A 111 27.38 -15.57 0.28
C SER A 111 28.06 -16.94 0.49
N ARG A 112 27.31 -18.00 0.76
CA ARG A 112 27.85 -19.36 0.99
C ARG A 112 28.09 -20.16 -0.29
N GLY A 113 27.23 -19.99 -1.29
CA GLY A 113 27.19 -20.84 -2.49
C GLY A 113 27.89 -20.24 -3.70
N ALA A 114 27.98 -18.91 -3.78
CA ALA A 114 28.67 -18.19 -4.84
C ALA A 114 29.35 -16.92 -4.28
N PRO A 115 30.35 -17.05 -3.39
CA PRO A 115 31.03 -15.91 -2.78
C PRO A 115 31.74 -15.00 -3.80
N GLN A 116 32.06 -15.52 -4.99
CA GLN A 116 32.60 -14.77 -6.11
C GLN A 116 31.58 -13.84 -6.79
N ALA A 117 30.28 -14.10 -6.59
CA ALA A 117 29.22 -13.39 -7.30
C ALA A 117 28.85 -12.09 -6.59
N THR A 118 28.72 -11.01 -7.38
CA THR A 118 28.20 -9.74 -6.89
C THR A 118 26.70 -9.84 -6.66
N GLN A 119 26.25 -9.55 -5.44
CA GLN A 119 24.83 -9.54 -5.11
C GLN A 119 24.21 -8.18 -5.48
N CYS A 120 23.18 -8.21 -6.31
CA CYS A 120 22.41 -7.04 -6.73
C CYS A 120 20.98 -7.15 -6.23
N ALA A 121 20.44 -6.05 -5.72
CA ALA A 121 19.01 -5.99 -5.37
C ALA A 121 18.16 -5.97 -6.65
N ASP A 122 17.12 -6.78 -6.67
CA ASP A 122 16.18 -6.82 -7.79
C ASP A 122 15.45 -5.48 -7.96
N ARG A 123 15.33 -5.05 -9.22
CA ARG A 123 14.78 -3.75 -9.59
C ARG A 123 13.29 -3.63 -9.28
N PHE A 124 12.51 -4.69 -9.48
CA PHE A 124 11.08 -4.65 -9.18
C PHE A 124 10.86 -4.43 -7.68
N HIS A 125 11.60 -5.15 -6.84
CA HIS A 125 11.54 -4.99 -5.39
C HIS A 125 11.94 -3.58 -4.93
N LEU A 126 12.99 -2.99 -5.51
CA LEU A 126 13.38 -1.61 -5.22
C LEU A 126 12.25 -0.63 -5.59
N TRP A 127 11.69 -0.75 -6.79
CA TRP A 127 10.61 0.13 -7.25
C TRP A 127 9.34 0.00 -6.41
N LYS A 128 8.95 -1.25 -6.08
CA LYS A 128 7.82 -1.53 -5.20
C LYS A 128 8.02 -0.93 -3.81
N ASN A 129 9.19 -1.13 -3.21
CA ASN A 129 9.51 -0.57 -1.89
C ASN A 129 9.45 0.96 -1.89
N LEU A 130 9.97 1.60 -2.94
CA LEU A 130 9.86 3.05 -3.12
C LEU A 130 8.41 3.50 -3.24
N GLY A 131 7.61 2.84 -4.07
CA GLY A 131 6.18 3.13 -4.22
C GLY A 131 5.42 3.00 -2.90
N GLU A 132 5.66 1.94 -2.14
CA GLU A 132 5.08 1.75 -0.81
C GLU A 132 5.54 2.81 0.19
N ALA A 133 6.79 3.26 0.13
CA ALA A 133 7.30 4.32 0.99
C ALA A 133 6.63 5.66 0.66
N VAL A 134 6.55 6.02 -0.63
CA VAL A 134 5.86 7.24 -1.10
C VAL A 134 4.39 7.18 -0.68
N GLU A 135 3.71 6.04 -0.85
CA GLU A 135 2.31 5.90 -0.43
C GLU A 135 2.14 6.13 1.08
N LYS A 136 3.03 5.59 1.92
CA LYS A 136 3.01 5.85 3.36
C LYS A 136 3.20 7.33 3.68
N THR A 137 4.11 8.02 2.99
CA THR A 137 4.31 9.46 3.14
C THR A 137 3.05 10.24 2.74
N VAL A 138 2.42 9.90 1.62
CA VAL A 138 1.16 10.52 1.18
C VAL A 138 0.04 10.30 2.20
N ILE A 139 -0.04 9.10 2.79
CA ILE A 139 -0.99 8.80 3.88
C ILE A 139 -0.73 9.68 5.10
N ALA A 140 0.53 9.83 5.51
CA ALA A 140 0.90 10.65 6.66
C ALA A 140 0.58 12.13 6.44
N HIS A 141 0.77 12.64 5.23
CA HIS A 141 0.50 14.03 4.86
C HIS A 141 -0.88 14.24 4.22
N ARG A 142 -1.83 13.31 4.42
CA ARG A 142 -3.14 13.38 3.77
C ARG A 142 -3.92 14.64 4.14
N ALA A 143 -3.75 15.15 5.36
CA ALA A 143 -4.36 16.38 5.84
C ALA A 143 -3.87 17.62 5.07
N CYS A 144 -2.59 17.63 4.65
CA CYS A 144 -2.00 18.71 3.85
C CYS A 144 -2.53 18.75 2.41
N LEU A 145 -3.25 17.71 1.96
CA LEU A 145 -3.82 17.63 0.61
C LEU A 145 -5.26 18.15 0.54
N ALA A 146 -5.85 18.55 1.67
CA ALA A 146 -7.09 19.32 1.65
C ALA A 146 -6.78 20.75 1.17
N GLU A 147 -7.56 21.27 0.23
CA GLU A 147 -7.45 22.68 -0.13
C GLU A 147 -7.78 23.54 1.11
N PRO A 148 -7.05 24.64 1.35
CA PRO A 148 -7.41 25.57 2.40
C PRO A 148 -8.82 26.10 2.14
N GLU A 149 -9.65 26.15 3.18
CA GLU A 149 -10.92 26.88 3.10
C GLU A 149 -10.58 28.33 2.75
N VAL A 150 -11.09 28.80 1.61
CA VAL A 150 -10.98 30.22 1.25
C VAL A 150 -11.83 30.98 2.25
N THR A 151 -11.22 31.50 3.31
CA THR A 151 -11.82 32.53 4.15
C THR A 151 -11.98 33.77 3.29
N SER A 152 -13.18 33.99 2.76
CA SER A 152 -13.52 35.28 2.18
C SER A 152 -13.69 36.28 3.32
N GLU A 153 -12.60 36.94 3.72
CA GLU A 153 -12.69 38.21 4.43
C GLU A 153 -13.21 39.26 3.45
N ALA A 154 -14.53 39.33 3.33
CA ALA A 154 -15.19 40.50 2.78
C ALA A 154 -15.18 41.58 3.87
N THR A 155 -14.32 42.56 3.65
CA THR A 155 -14.30 43.87 4.30
C THR A 155 -15.71 44.43 4.51
N VAL A 156 -16.06 44.77 5.74
CA VAL A 156 -17.10 45.76 6.01
C VAL A 156 -16.51 46.80 6.94
N ASP A 157 -16.19 47.94 6.34
CA ASP A 157 -15.93 49.20 6.99
C ASP A 157 -17.26 49.75 7.53
N SER A 158 -17.35 49.97 8.84
CA SER A 158 -18.06 51.08 9.52
C SER A 158 -18.42 50.72 10.97
N ALA A 159 -17.87 51.51 11.89
CA ALA A 159 -18.40 51.78 13.23
C ALA A 159 -18.34 53.31 13.43
N PRO A 160 -18.88 53.92 14.50
CA PRO A 160 -19.65 53.35 15.61
C PRO A 160 -20.91 54.19 16.00
N ILE A 161 -21.85 53.63 16.77
CA ILE A 161 -22.57 54.40 17.81
C ILE A 161 -22.74 53.52 19.05
N ALA A 162 -22.31 54.08 20.18
CA ALA A 162 -22.34 53.55 21.53
C ALA A 162 -23.75 53.57 22.14
N ASP A 163 -24.07 52.63 23.03
CA ASP A 163 -24.43 53.01 24.40
C ASP A 163 -24.20 51.88 25.42
N ARG A 164 -23.89 52.32 26.63
CA ARG A 164 -23.46 51.61 27.85
C ARG A 164 -24.55 50.74 28.48
N ASN A 165 -24.12 49.65 29.13
CA ASN A 165 -24.20 49.53 30.59
C ASN A 165 -23.40 48.31 31.09
N GLU A 166 -22.53 48.57 32.05
CA GLU A 166 -21.76 47.60 32.85
C GLU A 166 -22.58 47.13 34.05
N GLU A 167 -22.51 45.84 34.40
CA GLU A 167 -22.19 45.37 35.76
C GLU A 167 -21.95 43.83 35.81
N THR A 168 -20.66 43.47 35.84
CA THR A 168 -19.95 42.63 36.84
C THR A 168 -20.24 41.13 37.05
N ALA A 169 -19.26 40.33 36.59
CA ALA A 169 -18.63 39.10 37.16
C ALA A 169 -19.46 37.80 37.31
N THR A 170 -18.98 36.57 37.09
CA THR A 170 -17.66 35.92 37.23
C THR A 170 -17.51 34.66 36.35
N ALA A 171 -16.26 34.36 35.94
CA ALA A 171 -15.59 33.07 35.75
C ALA A 171 -16.32 31.85 35.11
N ASP A 172 -15.83 31.42 33.93
CA ASP A 172 -15.19 30.10 33.70
C ASP A 172 -15.41 29.53 32.28
N THR A 173 -14.32 28.92 31.77
CA THR A 173 -14.25 27.96 30.65
C THR A 173 -13.97 28.53 29.26
N GLU A 174 -12.68 28.67 28.95
CA GLU A 174 -12.16 28.82 27.59
C GLU A 174 -12.44 27.54 26.77
N HIS A 175 -13.48 27.59 25.95
CA HIS A 175 -13.80 26.57 24.97
C HIS A 175 -12.99 26.81 23.70
N SER A 176 -11.85 26.13 23.57
CA SER A 176 -11.04 26.16 22.34
C SER A 176 -11.78 25.43 21.21
N SER A 177 -12.22 26.19 20.22
CA SER A 177 -13.08 25.79 19.10
C SER A 177 -12.32 24.94 18.06
N ILE A 178 -12.75 23.69 17.88
CA ILE A 178 -12.35 22.80 16.78
C ILE A 178 -13.45 22.85 15.68
N PRO A 179 -13.13 22.88 14.37
CA PRO A 179 -14.14 22.97 13.30
C PRO A 179 -15.08 21.75 13.23
N GLU A 180 -16.39 22.01 13.22
CA GLU A 180 -17.54 21.09 13.37
C GLU A 180 -17.86 20.13 12.20
N ALA A 181 -16.94 19.85 11.27
CA ALA A 181 -17.25 19.02 10.10
C ALA A 181 -16.97 17.49 10.26
N GLY A 182 -16.63 17.02 11.46
CA GLY A 182 -16.12 15.66 11.71
C GLY A 182 -16.94 14.75 12.64
N ILE A 183 -18.14 15.14 13.06
CA ILE A 183 -18.80 14.61 14.27
C ILE A 183 -19.08 13.08 14.21
N ASP A 184 -19.45 12.50 13.07
CA ASP A 184 -19.75 11.06 12.96
C ASP A 184 -18.51 10.13 12.95
N ARG A 185 -17.35 10.59 12.44
CA ARG A 185 -16.12 9.79 12.51
C ARG A 185 -15.59 9.72 13.94
N ILE A 186 -15.77 10.79 14.70
CA ILE A 186 -15.22 10.88 16.05
C ILE A 186 -15.98 9.88 16.96
N ASP A 187 -17.30 9.74 16.87
CA ASP A 187 -18.05 8.82 17.76
C ASP A 187 -17.87 7.32 17.46
N GLU A 188 -17.79 6.91 16.19
CA GLU A 188 -17.55 5.50 15.82
C GLU A 188 -16.08 5.08 15.98
N ILE A 189 -15.15 6.03 15.83
CA ILE A 189 -13.71 5.77 15.92
C ILE A 189 -13.19 6.08 17.33
N LYS A 190 -13.92 6.81 18.19
CA LYS A 190 -13.60 7.09 19.61
C LYS A 190 -13.13 5.85 20.40
N PRO A 191 -13.86 4.71 20.40
CA PRO A 191 -13.41 3.54 21.16
C PRO A 191 -12.15 2.89 20.55
N ILE A 192 -12.02 2.90 19.22
CA ILE A 192 -10.84 2.37 18.52
C ILE A 192 -9.62 3.28 18.75
N VAL A 193 -9.82 4.59 18.72
CA VAL A 193 -8.80 5.62 18.99
C VAL A 193 -8.36 5.54 20.44
N GLY A 194 -9.30 5.39 21.39
CA GLY A 194 -9.01 5.18 22.80
C GLY A 194 -8.16 3.93 23.01
N GLN A 195 -8.57 2.80 22.46
CA GLN A 195 -7.82 1.55 22.55
C GLN A 195 -6.42 1.64 21.91
N PHE A 196 -6.28 2.38 20.80
CA PHE A 196 -4.98 2.62 20.17
C PHE A 196 -4.09 3.53 21.00
N ARG A 197 -4.65 4.57 21.63
CA ARG A 197 -3.93 5.47 22.55
C ARG A 197 -3.43 4.73 23.78
N GLU A 198 -4.30 3.96 24.42
CA GLU A 198 -3.95 3.14 25.60
C GLU A 198 -2.85 2.13 25.27
N ARG A 199 -2.98 1.41 24.14
CA ARG A 199 -1.96 0.45 23.70
C ARG A 199 -0.63 1.11 23.34
N HIS A 200 -0.65 2.28 22.70
CA HIS A 200 0.58 3.02 22.40
C HIS A 200 1.26 3.52 23.67
N ALA A 201 0.50 4.08 24.61
CA ALA A 201 1.01 4.49 25.91
C ALA A 201 1.64 3.30 26.67
N ALA A 202 0.98 2.15 26.71
CA ALA A 202 1.50 0.95 27.36
C ALA A 202 2.81 0.45 26.71
N VAL A 203 2.87 0.42 25.37
CA VAL A 203 4.09 0.04 24.64
C VAL A 203 5.24 1.02 24.88
N GLN A 204 4.97 2.34 24.86
CA GLN A 204 6.00 3.35 25.10
C GLN A 204 6.49 3.35 26.55
N ALA A 205 5.62 3.09 27.52
CA ALA A 205 6.02 2.94 28.93
C ALA A 205 6.99 1.76 29.12
N LEU A 206 6.73 0.61 28.48
CA LEU A 206 7.64 -0.54 28.54
C LEU A 206 8.95 -0.27 27.78
N ARG A 207 8.89 0.47 26.68
CA ARG A 207 10.10 0.93 25.96
C ARG A 207 10.95 1.86 26.83
N ALA A 208 10.34 2.80 27.55
CA ALA A 208 11.04 3.71 28.46
C ALA A 208 11.73 2.95 29.61
N LYS A 209 11.19 1.81 30.03
CA LYS A 209 11.82 0.87 30.97
C LYS A 209 12.94 0.02 30.36
N GLY A 210 13.35 0.28 29.11
CA GLY A 210 14.43 -0.43 28.43
C GLY A 210 14.05 -1.82 27.88
N GLN A 211 12.77 -2.19 27.90
CA GLN A 211 12.36 -3.50 27.41
C GLN A 211 12.43 -3.58 25.87
N GLY A 212 12.97 -4.70 25.36
CA GLY A 212 12.98 -5.00 23.94
C GLY A 212 11.62 -5.49 23.42
N ILE A 213 11.39 -5.37 22.10
CA ILE A 213 10.12 -5.68 21.42
C ILE A 213 9.55 -7.07 21.78
N ARG A 214 10.40 -8.09 21.98
CA ARG A 214 9.96 -9.45 22.36
C ARG A 214 9.35 -9.49 23.77
N ALA A 215 9.89 -8.71 24.71
CA ALA A 215 9.36 -8.61 26.06
C ALA A 215 8.02 -7.87 26.05
N VAL A 216 7.96 -6.72 25.38
CA VAL A 216 6.73 -5.93 25.17
C VAL A 216 5.60 -6.76 24.55
N ALA A 217 5.90 -7.53 23.50
CA ALA A 217 4.92 -8.38 22.83
C ALA A 217 4.32 -9.43 23.77
N ARG A 218 5.15 -10.03 24.63
CA ARG A 218 4.71 -11.06 25.58
C ARG A 218 3.91 -10.46 26.74
N GLU A 219 4.38 -9.33 27.28
CA GLU A 219 3.75 -8.66 28.43
C GLU A 219 2.37 -8.09 28.07
N LEU A 220 2.22 -7.53 26.88
CA LEU A 220 0.94 -6.96 26.41
C LEU A 220 0.09 -7.96 25.62
N ASN A 221 0.51 -9.23 25.52
CA ASN A 221 -0.11 -10.26 24.69
C ASN A 221 -0.44 -9.79 23.26
N LEU A 222 0.55 -9.12 22.64
CA LEU A 222 0.45 -8.58 21.28
C LEU A 222 1.23 -9.46 20.32
N ASP A 223 0.69 -9.63 19.09
CA ASP A 223 1.49 -10.15 18.00
C ASP A 223 2.75 -9.31 17.80
N ARG A 224 3.88 -9.97 17.49
CA ARG A 224 5.19 -9.33 17.40
C ARG A 224 5.23 -8.19 16.37
N LYS A 225 4.49 -8.30 15.26
CA LYS A 225 4.43 -7.22 14.25
C LYS A 225 3.63 -6.03 14.78
N THR A 226 2.58 -6.29 15.55
CA THR A 226 1.80 -5.26 16.23
C THR A 226 2.63 -4.54 17.28
N ALA A 227 3.30 -5.26 18.19
CA ALA A 227 4.19 -4.67 19.18
C ALA A 227 5.29 -3.83 18.52
N ARG A 228 5.93 -4.34 17.46
CA ARG A 228 6.93 -3.58 16.68
C ARG A 228 6.35 -2.29 16.08
N ARG A 229 5.14 -2.35 15.52
CA ARG A 229 4.47 -1.19 14.91
C ARG A 229 4.23 -0.09 15.94
N PHE A 230 3.74 -0.45 17.13
CA PHE A 230 3.51 0.52 18.21
C PHE A 230 4.82 1.02 18.85
N PHE A 231 5.86 0.17 18.91
CA PHE A 231 7.16 0.50 19.51
C PHE A 231 7.92 1.62 18.77
N TYR A 232 7.85 1.62 17.45
CA TYR A 232 8.51 2.63 16.61
C TYR A 232 7.62 3.82 16.24
N ALA A 233 6.31 3.74 16.47
CA ALA A 233 5.40 4.84 16.14
C ALA A 233 5.71 6.07 16.99
N THR A 234 5.87 7.21 16.33
CA THR A 234 6.26 8.48 17.00
C THR A 234 5.04 9.12 17.69
N GLY A 235 3.84 8.84 17.18
CA GLY A 235 2.57 9.27 17.76
C GLY A 235 1.42 8.32 17.41
N VAL A 236 0.28 8.49 18.07
CA VAL A 236 -0.92 7.67 17.85
C VAL A 236 -1.55 8.04 16.49
N GLU A 237 -1.35 9.27 16.04
CA GLU A 237 -1.78 9.82 14.76
C GLU A 237 -1.23 8.99 13.59
N GLU A 238 0.03 8.55 13.67
CA GLU A 238 0.68 7.70 12.66
C GLU A 238 -0.03 6.33 12.57
N LEU A 239 -0.39 5.75 13.72
CA LEU A 239 -1.08 4.46 13.80
C LEU A 239 -2.52 4.55 13.32
N LEU A 240 -3.15 5.70 13.52
CA LEU A 240 -4.55 5.95 13.19
C LEU A 240 -4.74 6.46 11.77
N ALA A 241 -3.71 7.02 11.12
CA ALA A 241 -3.80 7.64 9.79
C ALA A 241 -4.52 6.74 8.77
N LYS A 242 -4.21 5.44 8.73
CA LYS A 242 -4.86 4.49 7.81
C LYS A 242 -6.34 4.24 8.13
N THR A 243 -6.68 4.21 9.42
CA THR A 243 -8.06 3.99 9.89
C THR A 243 -8.91 5.24 9.68
N LEU A 244 -8.37 6.41 10.03
CA LEU A 244 -9.03 7.71 9.88
C LEU A 244 -9.20 8.10 8.42
N ASN A 245 -8.27 7.73 7.54
CA ASN A 245 -8.31 8.08 6.12
C ASN A 245 -9.06 7.06 5.24
N ARG A 246 -9.77 6.10 5.82
CA ARG A 246 -10.55 5.11 5.05
C ARG A 246 -11.77 5.79 4.40
N PRO A 247 -11.93 5.73 3.07
CA PRO A 247 -13.11 6.31 2.42
C PRO A 247 -14.38 5.59 2.88
N SER A 248 -15.40 6.37 3.23
CA SER A 248 -16.74 5.89 3.51
C SER A 248 -17.50 5.68 2.20
N LEU A 249 -18.40 4.69 2.17
CA LEU A 249 -19.32 4.50 1.05
C LEU A 249 -20.19 5.74 0.81
N LEU A 250 -20.41 6.56 1.83
CA LEU A 250 -21.19 7.80 1.74
C LEU A 250 -20.38 8.95 1.11
N ASP A 251 -19.04 8.92 1.15
CA ASP A 251 -18.19 10.06 0.76
C ASP A 251 -18.44 10.50 -0.68
N ASP A 252 -18.66 9.56 -1.60
CA ASP A 252 -18.94 9.83 -3.02
C ASP A 252 -20.31 10.50 -3.24
N TYR A 253 -21.25 10.39 -2.28
CA TYR A 253 -22.62 10.91 -2.38
C TYR A 253 -22.85 12.19 -1.55
N LYS A 254 -21.88 12.59 -0.70
CA LYS A 254 -21.96 13.80 0.12
C LYS A 254 -22.27 15.08 -0.68
N PRO A 255 -21.66 15.33 -1.87
CA PRO A 255 -21.98 16.52 -2.66
C PRO A 255 -23.46 16.59 -3.08
N HIS A 256 -24.05 15.46 -3.49
CA HIS A 256 -25.47 15.38 -3.85
C HIS A 256 -26.37 15.64 -2.64
N LEU A 257 -26.05 15.03 -1.50
CA LEU A 257 -26.79 15.23 -0.26
C LEU A 257 -26.78 16.69 0.19
N ASN A 258 -25.61 17.33 0.18
CA ASN A 258 -25.48 18.74 0.57
C ASN A 258 -26.26 19.66 -0.38
N GLN A 259 -26.20 19.39 -1.70
CA GLN A 259 -26.95 20.17 -2.68
C GLN A 259 -28.47 20.04 -2.48
N ARG A 260 -28.98 18.82 -2.27
CA ARG A 260 -30.42 18.58 -2.05
C ARG A 260 -30.90 19.15 -0.73
N PHE A 261 -30.09 19.06 0.32
CA PHE A 261 -30.39 19.66 1.62
C PHE A 261 -30.48 21.19 1.53
N ASN A 262 -29.54 21.84 0.85
CA ASN A 262 -29.56 23.29 0.61
C ASN A 262 -30.70 23.74 -0.32
N LYS A 263 -31.27 22.83 -1.12
CA LYS A 263 -32.49 23.06 -1.91
C LYS A 263 -33.80 22.80 -1.12
N GLY A 264 -33.70 22.54 0.20
CA GLY A 264 -34.85 22.35 1.08
C GLY A 264 -35.32 20.91 1.25
N CYS A 265 -34.68 19.92 0.62
CA CYS A 265 -35.01 18.51 0.82
C CYS A 265 -34.30 17.98 2.07
N THR A 266 -34.99 17.98 3.21
CA THR A 266 -34.43 17.58 4.52
C THR A 266 -34.85 16.17 4.98
N ASP A 267 -35.77 15.55 4.25
CA ASP A 267 -36.25 14.19 4.50
C ASP A 267 -35.18 13.16 4.12
N THR A 268 -34.74 12.41 5.12
CA THR A 268 -33.71 11.39 4.99
C THR A 268 -34.13 10.22 4.12
N ALA A 269 -35.41 9.83 4.14
CA ALA A 269 -35.89 8.69 3.35
C ALA A 269 -35.84 9.02 1.86
N ILE A 270 -36.24 10.25 1.49
CA ILE A 270 -36.16 10.77 0.13
C ILE A 270 -34.70 10.86 -0.34
N LEU A 271 -33.83 11.47 0.49
CA LEU A 271 -32.40 11.57 0.19
C LEU A 271 -31.74 10.20 0.00
N THR A 272 -32.10 9.21 0.83
CA THR A 272 -31.57 7.85 0.75
C THR A 272 -32.07 7.14 -0.51
N ALA A 273 -33.33 7.30 -0.88
CA ALA A 273 -33.89 6.74 -2.11
C ALA A 273 -33.21 7.30 -3.36
N GLU A 274 -32.91 8.60 -3.38
CA GLU A 274 -32.19 9.25 -4.47
C GLU A 274 -30.77 8.69 -4.63
N ILE A 275 -29.97 8.64 -3.57
CA ILE A 275 -28.60 8.13 -3.67
C ILE A 275 -28.55 6.61 -3.94
N ARG A 276 -29.58 5.85 -3.53
CA ARG A 276 -29.71 4.43 -3.91
C ARG A 276 -29.86 4.25 -5.41
N LYS A 277 -30.60 5.14 -6.10
CA LYS A 277 -30.69 5.15 -7.58
C LYS A 277 -29.34 5.45 -8.23
N LEU A 278 -28.49 6.24 -7.57
CA LEU A 278 -27.12 6.54 -7.99
C LEU A 278 -26.11 5.41 -7.66
N GLY A 279 -26.56 4.32 -7.02
CA GLY A 279 -25.72 3.15 -6.74
C GLY A 279 -25.30 2.98 -5.26
N TYR A 280 -25.82 3.79 -4.34
CA TYR A 280 -25.54 3.65 -2.91
C TYR A 280 -26.10 2.35 -2.34
N ARG A 281 -25.25 1.57 -1.66
CA ARG A 281 -25.62 0.28 -1.03
C ARG A 281 -25.64 0.30 0.50
N GLY A 282 -25.52 1.48 1.11
CA GLY A 282 -25.47 1.61 2.57
C GLY A 282 -26.85 1.78 3.21
N SER A 283 -26.82 2.00 4.53
CA SER A 283 -28.04 2.13 5.35
C SER A 283 -28.59 3.56 5.35
N GLU A 284 -29.91 3.69 5.49
CA GLU A 284 -30.57 5.00 5.69
C GLU A 284 -30.08 5.70 6.97
N ARG A 285 -29.79 4.92 8.03
CA ARG A 285 -29.26 5.45 9.29
C ARG A 285 -27.93 6.20 9.10
N THR A 286 -27.11 5.77 8.15
CA THR A 286 -25.85 6.45 7.80
C THR A 286 -26.11 7.81 7.17
N VAL A 287 -27.15 7.93 6.34
CA VAL A 287 -27.59 9.20 5.72
C VAL A 287 -28.22 10.11 6.76
N TYR A 288 -29.06 9.57 7.65
CA TYR A 288 -29.68 10.31 8.75
C TYR A 288 -28.63 11.02 9.60
N ARG A 289 -27.62 10.26 10.06
CA ARG A 289 -26.53 10.77 10.90
C ARG A 289 -25.75 11.89 10.22
N TYR A 290 -25.40 11.70 8.94
CA TYR A 290 -24.68 12.71 8.19
C TYR A 290 -25.44 14.03 8.09
N VAL A 291 -26.77 13.98 7.94
CA VAL A 291 -27.62 15.16 7.73
C VAL A 291 -28.08 15.78 9.06
N LEU A 292 -28.05 15.03 10.16
CA LEU A 292 -28.54 15.45 11.48
C LEU A 292 -27.91 16.79 11.96
N PRO A 293 -26.58 17.02 11.84
CA PRO A 293 -25.95 18.29 12.23
C PRO A 293 -26.39 19.49 11.38
N PHE A 294 -26.93 19.27 10.18
CA PHE A 294 -27.34 20.36 9.28
C PHE A 294 -28.74 20.88 9.61
N ARG A 295 -29.56 20.10 10.33
CA ARG A 295 -30.94 20.42 10.66
C ARG A 295 -31.09 21.67 11.55
N PRO A 296 -30.30 21.86 12.62
CA PRO A 296 -30.36 23.08 13.43
C PRO A 296 -29.99 24.33 12.64
N LYS A 297 -28.95 24.24 11.79
CA LYS A 297 -28.43 25.37 11.00
C LYS A 297 -29.16 25.61 9.68
N ARG A 298 -30.08 24.70 9.30
CA ARG A 298 -30.79 24.65 8.00
C ARG A 298 -29.90 24.84 6.77
N LYS A 299 -28.62 24.48 6.90
CA LYS A 299 -27.61 24.70 5.87
C LYS A 299 -26.60 23.56 5.94
N ALA A 300 -26.44 22.88 4.81
CA ALA A 300 -25.37 21.91 4.62
C ALA A 300 -24.08 22.65 4.21
N PRO A 301 -22.90 22.14 4.62
CA PRO A 301 -21.62 22.73 4.23
C PRO A 301 -21.51 22.78 2.70
N ALA A 302 -20.85 23.83 2.20
CA ALA A 302 -20.53 23.95 0.78
C ALA A 302 -19.76 22.69 0.34
N PRO A 303 -19.99 22.18 -0.88
CA PRO A 303 -19.24 21.04 -1.39
C PRO A 303 -17.75 21.42 -1.44
N THR A 304 -16.95 20.87 -0.53
CA THR A 304 -15.50 21.02 -0.61
C THR A 304 -14.98 20.13 -1.73
N PRO A 305 -14.00 20.62 -2.53
CA PRO A 305 -13.37 19.79 -3.55
C PRO A 305 -12.77 18.56 -2.89
N VAL A 306 -13.11 17.39 -3.42
CA VAL A 306 -12.65 16.11 -2.88
C VAL A 306 -11.15 16.03 -3.09
N ALA A 307 -10.39 16.12 -2.00
CA ALA A 307 -8.95 16.00 -2.07
C ALA A 307 -8.54 14.67 -2.75
N PRO A 308 -7.44 14.68 -3.54
CA PRO A 308 -7.12 13.58 -4.43
C PRO A 308 -6.93 12.25 -3.68
N LYS A 309 -7.26 11.14 -4.35
CA LYS A 309 -7.05 9.80 -3.80
C LYS A 309 -5.55 9.57 -3.61
N ILE A 310 -5.17 8.93 -2.49
CA ILE A 310 -3.78 8.61 -2.14
C ILE A 310 -3.04 8.01 -3.33
N ARG A 311 -3.62 6.99 -3.98
CA ARG A 311 -3.03 6.34 -5.16
C ARG A 311 -2.73 7.28 -6.32
N HIS A 312 -3.53 8.33 -6.53
CA HIS A 312 -3.32 9.29 -7.61
C HIS A 312 -2.12 10.18 -7.27
N VAL A 313 -2.04 10.65 -6.03
CA VAL A 313 -0.91 11.46 -5.55
C VAL A 313 0.39 10.65 -5.55
N THR A 314 0.37 9.41 -5.06
CA THR A 314 1.51 8.48 -5.16
C THR A 314 1.92 8.30 -6.62
N GLY A 315 0.95 8.06 -7.51
CA GLY A 315 1.19 7.94 -8.95
C GLY A 315 1.81 9.19 -9.56
N TRP A 316 1.34 10.39 -9.21
CA TRP A 316 1.90 11.66 -9.67
C TRP A 316 3.34 11.83 -9.21
N ILE A 317 3.63 11.61 -7.92
CA ILE A 317 5.00 11.68 -7.39
C ILE A 317 5.90 10.68 -8.11
N MET A 318 5.42 9.46 -8.34
CA MET A 318 6.20 8.39 -8.97
C MET A 318 6.36 8.54 -10.49
N SER A 319 5.46 9.27 -11.15
CA SER A 319 5.44 9.44 -12.61
C SER A 319 5.97 10.80 -13.08
N CYS A 320 6.30 11.72 -12.15
CA CYS A 320 6.79 13.04 -12.49
C CYS A 320 8.21 12.95 -13.07
N ARG A 321 8.31 12.91 -14.41
CA ARG A 321 9.56 12.80 -15.18
C ARG A 321 10.61 13.83 -14.79
N ALA A 322 10.22 15.02 -14.33
CA ALA A 322 11.14 16.09 -13.95
C ALA A 322 11.91 15.84 -12.64
N ARG A 323 11.46 14.94 -11.75
CA ARG A 323 12.18 14.59 -10.50
C ARG A 323 12.86 13.22 -10.53
N VAL A 324 12.34 12.28 -11.32
CA VAL A 324 13.01 10.98 -11.53
C VAL A 324 14.29 11.14 -12.37
N ALA A 325 14.33 12.12 -13.29
CA ALA A 325 15.51 12.40 -14.13
C ALA A 325 16.74 12.87 -13.32
N LEU A 326 16.57 13.53 -12.17
CA LEU A 326 17.69 13.91 -11.28
C LEU A 326 18.29 12.72 -10.54
N MET A 327 17.55 11.61 -10.42
CA MET A 327 18.07 10.34 -9.90
C MET A 327 18.73 9.50 -11.01
N TRP A 328 18.60 9.91 -12.28
CA TRP A 328 18.97 9.16 -13.49
C TRP A 328 19.94 9.91 -14.42
N SER A 329 20.53 11.03 -13.98
CA SER A 329 21.66 11.64 -14.69
C SER A 329 22.99 10.91 -14.47
N CYS A 330 23.03 9.85 -13.65
CA CYS A 330 24.19 8.97 -13.49
C CYS A 330 24.02 7.64 -14.23
N SER A 331 23.53 7.67 -15.48
CA SER A 331 23.29 6.43 -16.26
C SER A 331 23.59 6.57 -17.76
N ARG A 332 24.47 7.50 -18.13
CA ARG A 332 25.08 7.54 -19.48
C ARG A 332 26.59 7.68 -19.42
N THR A 333 27.24 6.77 -18.72
CA THR A 333 28.65 6.42 -18.95
C THR A 333 28.90 5.05 -18.32
N VAL A 334 28.31 4.00 -18.92
CA VAL A 334 29.05 2.74 -19.00
C VAL A 334 30.01 2.94 -20.16
N SER A 335 31.13 3.63 -19.88
CA SER A 335 32.31 3.49 -20.70
C SER A 335 32.87 2.10 -20.39
N ALA A 336 33.19 1.35 -21.43
CA ALA A 336 33.56 -0.05 -21.39
C ALA A 336 34.92 -0.36 -20.70
N GLU A 337 35.41 0.48 -19.79
CA GLU A 337 36.80 0.38 -19.31
C GLU A 337 37.04 0.43 -17.80
N THR A 338 36.05 0.66 -16.93
CA THR A 338 36.31 0.55 -15.48
C THR A 338 35.14 -0.03 -14.70
N GLY A 339 35.26 -1.32 -14.34
CA GLY A 339 34.30 -2.05 -13.51
C GLY A 339 34.23 -1.52 -12.08
N ARG A 340 33.30 -0.60 -11.80
CA ARG A 340 32.86 -0.27 -10.44
C ARG A 340 31.35 -0.41 -10.33
N LEU A 341 30.93 -1.51 -9.69
CA LEU A 341 29.56 -1.78 -9.28
C LEU A 341 29.30 -1.14 -7.91
N TRP A 342 28.08 -0.63 -7.73
CA TRP A 342 27.61 -0.05 -6.48
C TRP A 342 27.57 -1.12 -5.38
N VAL A 343 28.51 -1.03 -4.43
CA VAL A 343 28.49 -1.77 -3.17
C VAL A 343 27.55 -1.03 -2.22
N ALA A 344 26.41 -1.63 -1.90
CA ALA A 344 25.58 -1.18 -0.78
C ALA A 344 26.25 -1.64 0.52
N GLN A 345 26.62 -0.69 1.39
CA GLN A 345 26.93 -0.95 2.80
C GLN A 345 25.66 -1.29 3.59
#